data_AF-A0A445AIS1-F1
#
_entry.id   AF-A0A445AIS1-F1
#
_cell.length_a   1.000
_cell.length_b   1.000
_cell.length_c   1.000
_cell.angle_alpha   90.00
_cell.angle_beta   90.00
_cell.angle_gamma   90.00
#
_symmetry.space_group_name_H-M   'P 1'
#
loop_
_entity.id
_entity.type
_entity.pdbx_description
1 polymer ?
#
loop_
_entity_poly.entity_id
_entity_poly.type
_entity_poly.pdbx_seq_one_letter_code
_entity_poly.pdbx_strand_id
1 'polypeptide(L)' 'MLLQIYFIFSFFVYSTVNFIMYLQNCVGFQALIQYQSRQSAVTTRSTLQGRNIYDGCCQLDIQFSK' A
#
# COMPACT_ATOMS: atom_id res chain seq x y z
N MET A 1 2.15 -7.94 -9.68
CA MET A 1 1.29 -7.33 -8.64
C MET A 1 2.07 -6.91 -7.41
N LEU A 2 2.79 -7.82 -6.73
CA LEU A 2 3.63 -7.48 -5.56
C LEU A 2 4.64 -6.35 -5.82
N LEU A 3 5.41 -6.46 -6.91
CA LEU A 3 6.36 -5.41 -7.34
C LEU A 3 5.69 -4.06 -7.62
N GLN A 4 4.46 -4.08 -8.13
CA GLN A 4 3.70 -2.86 -8.41
C GLN A 4 3.27 -2.18 -7.12
N ILE A 5 2.80 -2.96 -6.14
CA ILE A 5 2.49 -2.48 -4.79
C ILE A 5 3.75 -1.90 -4.13
N TYR A 6 4.88 -2.60 -4.20
CA TYR A 6 6.15 -2.08 -3.69
C TYR A 6 6.51 -0.74 -4.32
N PHE A 7 6.45 -0.64 -5.65
CA PHE A 7 6.79 0.58 -6.37
C PHE A 7 5.88 1.75 -5.96
N ILE A 8 4.57 1.54 -5.90
CA ILE A 8 3.61 2.58 -5.50
C ILE A 8 3.85 3.03 -4.06
N PHE A 9 4.05 2.09 -3.12
CA PHE A 9 4.19 2.42 -1.71
C PHE A 9 5.58 2.96 -1.33
N SER A 10 6.60 2.69 -2.12
CA SER A 10 7.97 3.21 -1.93
C SER A 10 8.20 4.53 -2.68
N PHE A 11 7.81 4.59 -3.96
CA PHE A 11 8.09 5.75 -4.83
C PHE A 11 7.15 6.93 -4.55
N PHE A 12 5.87 6.68 -4.28
CA PHE A 12 4.88 7.76 -4.19
C PHE A 12 5.00 8.58 -2.88
N VAL A 13 5.69 8.04 -1.87
CA VAL A 13 5.80 8.63 -0.53
C VAL A 13 7.26 8.83 -0.12
N TYR A 14 8.21 8.52 -1.02
CA TYR A 14 9.66 8.63 -0.78
C TYR A 14 10.08 8.08 0.60
N SER A 15 9.47 6.97 1.01
CA SER A 15 9.62 6.41 2.36
C SER A 15 10.11 4.97 2.28
N THR A 16 11.04 4.62 3.17
CA THR A 16 11.59 3.26 3.24
C THR A 16 10.54 2.27 3.75
N VAL A 17 10.22 1.29 2.91
CA VAL A 17 9.39 0.14 3.26
C VAL A 17 10.31 -0.97 3.77
N ASN A 18 10.09 -1.45 4.99
CA ASN A 18 10.90 -2.54 5.57
C ASN A 18 10.42 -3.91 5.13
N PHE A 19 9.10 -4.08 5.05
CA PHE A 19 8.50 -5.37 4.84
C PHE A 19 7.18 -5.23 4.06
N ILE A 20 6.99 -6.14 3.11
CA ILE A 20 5.73 -6.30 2.39
C ILE A 20 5.36 -7.77 2.42
N MET A 21 4.14 -8.05 2.88
CA MET A 21 3.50 -9.36 2.73
C MET A 21 2.30 -9.22 1.82
N TYR A 22 2.06 -10.22 1.00
CA TYR A 22 0.89 -10.27 0.12
C TYR A 22 0.02 -11.46 0.46
N LEU A 23 -1.26 -11.17 0.63
CA LEU A 23 -2.29 -12.11 1.00
C LEU A 23 -3.30 -12.19 -0.14
N GLN A 24 -3.35 -13.35 -0.77
CA GLN A 24 -4.36 -13.70 -1.74
C GLN A 24 -5.49 -14.42 -1.00
N ASN A 25 -6.70 -13.85 -0.99
CA ASN A 25 -7.88 -14.53 -0.48
C ASN A 25 -8.89 -14.74 -1.62
N CYS A 26 -9.88 -15.61 -1.43
CA CYS A 26 -10.92 -15.87 -2.44
C CYS A 26 -11.72 -14.62 -2.84
N VAL A 27 -11.72 -13.58 -1.98
CA VAL A 27 -12.51 -12.36 -2.13
C VAL A 27 -11.70 -11.19 -2.71
N GLY A 28 -10.39 -11.36 -2.89
CA GLY A 28 -9.54 -10.32 -3.46
C GLY A 28 -8.10 -10.35 -2.98
N PHE A 29 -7.42 -9.23 -3.20
CA PHE A 29 -5.99 -9.05 -2.94
C PHE A 29 -5.80 -8.14 -1.73
N GLN A 30 -4.96 -8.56 -0.80
CA GLN A 30 -4.54 -7.76 0.35
C GLN A 30 -3.01 -7.74 0.43
N ALA A 31 -2.48 -6.66 1.00
CA ALA A 31 -1.07 -6.55 1.31
C ALA A 31 -0.89 -5.90 2.67
N LEU A 32 0.08 -6.40 3.44
CA LEU A 32 0.54 -5.79 4.68
C LEU A 32 1.86 -5.09 4.41
N ILE A 33 1.95 -3.80 4.74
CA ILE A 33 3.11 -2.97 4.44
C ILE A 33 3.60 -2.33 5.73
N GLN A 34 4.86 -2.59 6.07
CA GLN A 34 5.49 -2.05 7.25
C GLN A 34 6.47 -0.94 6.87
N TYR A 35 6.15 0.27 7.29
CA TYR A 35 7.05 1.42 7.19
C TYR A 35 8.00 1.50 8.37
N GLN A 36 9.12 2.20 8.19
CA GLN A 36 10.09 2.45 9.25
C GLN A 36 9.58 3.45 10.29
N SER A 37 8.73 4.39 9.89
CA SER A 37 8.13 5.39 10.77
C SER A 37 6.62 5.38 10.67
N ARG A 38 5.95 5.72 11.78
CA ARG A 38 4.50 5.89 11.81
C ARG A 38 4.06 7.05 10.91
N GLN A 39 4.84 8.12 10.85
CA GLN A 39 4.58 9.28 10.01
C GLN A 39 4.53 8.88 8.54
N SER A 40 5.47 8.05 8.07
CA SER A 40 5.44 7.50 6.71
C SER A 40 4.13 6.76 6.43
N ALA A 41 3.69 5.88 7.34
CA ALA A 41 2.43 5.15 7.17
C ALA A 41 1.19 6.07 7.11
N VAL A 42 1.16 7.13 7.94
CA VAL A 42 0.08 8.14 7.93
C VAL A 42 0.07 8.94 6.63
N THR A 43 1.24 9.39 6.17
CA THR A 43 1.39 10.12 4.90
C THR A 43 0.98 9.24 3.73
N THR A 44 1.46 7.99 3.67
CA THR A 44 1.08 7.03 2.61
C THR A 44 -0.42 6.84 2.54
N ARG A 45 -1.06 6.55 3.68
CA ARG A 45 -2.51 6.37 3.72
C ARG A 45 -3.21 7.63 3.21
N SER A 46 -2.82 8.81 3.70
CA SER A 46 -3.46 10.07 3.31
C SER A 46 -3.33 10.37 1.82
N THR A 47 -2.21 9.99 1.20
CA THR A 47 -1.93 10.26 -0.22
C THR A 47 -2.58 9.22 -1.15
N LEU A 48 -2.61 7.95 -0.76
CA LEU A 48 -2.99 6.84 -1.63
C LEU A 48 -4.42 6.30 -1.38
N GLN A 49 -5.05 6.63 -0.25
CA GLN A 49 -6.40 6.15 0.07
C GLN A 49 -7.38 6.50 -1.05
N GLY A 50 -8.11 5.50 -1.53
CA GLY A 50 -9.14 5.66 -2.56
C GLY A 50 -8.61 5.95 -3.97
N ARG A 51 -7.29 5.95 -4.18
CA ARG A 51 -6.71 6.08 -5.52
C ARG A 51 -6.70 4.75 -6.25
N ASN A 52 -6.82 4.81 -7.56
CA ASN A 52 -6.73 3.63 -8.42
C ASN A 52 -5.26 3.36 -8.79
N ILE A 53 -4.86 2.08 -8.80
CA ILE A 53 -3.53 1.67 -9.29
C ILE A 53 -3.45 1.82 -10.82
N TYR A 54 -4.55 1.57 -11.52
CA TYR A 54 -4.68 1.72 -12.96
C TYR A 54 -5.91 2.56 -13.28
N ASP A 55 -5.96 3.21 -14.44
CA ASP A 55 -7.10 4.04 -14.80
C ASP A 55 -8.42 3.24 -14.78
N GLY A 56 -9.27 3.58 -13.81
CA GLY A 56 -10.59 2.97 -13.63
C GLY A 56 -10.62 1.62 -12.89
N CYS A 57 -9.51 1.09 -12.37
CA CYS A 57 -9.55 -0.18 -11.62
C CYS A 57 -8.49 -0.28 -10.49
N CYS A 58 -8.66 -1.30 -9.63
CA CYS A 58 -7.78 -1.57 -8.49
C CYS A 58 -7.68 -0.39 -7.51
N GLN A 59 -8.83 0.06 -6.99
CA GLN A 59 -8.90 1.10 -5.97
C GLN A 59 -8.24 0.63 -4.67
N LEU A 60 -7.37 1.47 -4.11
CA LEU A 60 -6.69 1.21 -2.85
C LEU A 60 -7.60 1.51 -1.67
N ASP A 61 -7.85 0.51 -0.84
CA ASP A 61 -8.37 0.67 0.52
C ASP A 61 -7.28 0.35 1.54
N ILE A 62 -6.83 1.37 2.27
CA ILE A 62 -5.68 1.32 3.18
C ILE A 62 -6.16 1.56 4.61
N GLN A 63 -5.94 0.54 5.45
CA GLN A 63 -6.27 0.56 6.87
C GLN A 63 -5.02 0.34 7.70
N PHE A 64 -4.98 0.90 8.90
CA PHE A 64 -3.90 0.60 9.85
C PHE A 64 -4.12 -0.80 10.43
N SER A 65 -3.08 -1.64 10.37
CA SER A 65 -3.07 -2.89 11.14
C SER A 65 -3.06 -2.57 12.64
N LYS A 66 -3.73 -3.43 13.42
CA LYS A 66 -3.54 -3.47 14.87
C LYS A 66 -2.19 -4.10 15.22
#